data_AF-A0A133UU96-F1
#
_entry.id   AF-A0A133UU96-F1
#
_cell.length_a   1.000
_cell.length_b   1.000
_cell.length_c   1.000
_cell.angle_alpha   90.00
_cell.angle_beta   90.00
_cell.angle_gamma   90.00
#
_symmetry.space_group_name_H-M   'P 1'
#
loop_
_entity.id
_entity.type
_entity.pdbx_description
1 polymer ?
#
loop_
_entity_poly.entity_id
_entity_poly.type
_entity_poly.pdbx_seq_one_letter_code
_entity_poly.pdbx_strand_id
1 'polypeptide(L)' 'MKIKSDLFYLLEAESDKFAFDDEESAVDKIQEMAEKGRPDFENVVLFKVDISGEEWSVNQIPWSKIATKLFEG' A
#
# COMPACT_ATOMS: atom_id res chain seq x y z
N MET A 1 -10.97 -7.20 -10.35
CA MET A 1 -10.11 -7.57 -9.22
C MET A 1 -10.98 -8.25 -8.17
N LYS A 2 -10.67 -9.49 -7.77
CA LYS A 2 -11.36 -10.17 -6.66
C LYS A 2 -10.39 -10.19 -5.49
N ILE A 3 -10.64 -9.34 -4.50
CA ILE A 3 -9.95 -9.39 -3.21
C ILE A 3 -10.19 -10.79 -2.64
N LYS A 4 -9.11 -11.55 -2.40
CA LYS A 4 -9.21 -12.95 -1.96
C LYS A 4 -9.31 -13.12 -0.45
N SER A 5 -9.04 -12.04 0.28
CA SER A 5 -8.85 -12.02 1.72
C SER A 5 -9.65 -10.87 2.32
N ASP A 6 -10.19 -11.07 3.52
CA ASP A 6 -10.88 -10.00 4.26
C ASP A 6 -9.92 -8.90 4.71
N LEU A 7 -8.62 -9.08 4.50
CA LEU A 7 -7.59 -8.07 4.66
C LEU A 7 -6.88 -7.82 3.33
N PHE A 8 -6.77 -6.55 2.94
CA PHE A 8 -6.04 -6.11 1.75
C PHE A 8 -5.37 -4.74 1.97
N TYR A 9 -4.52 -4.36 1.03
CA TYR A 9 -3.75 -3.12 1.06
C TYR A 9 -4.10 -2.26 -0.15
N LEU A 10 -4.41 -0.98 0.08
CA LEU A 10 -4.73 -0.02 -0.98
C LEU A 10 -3.62 1.01 -1.08
N LEU A 11 -2.91 1.03 -2.20
CA LEU A 11 -1.93 2.03 -2.56
C LEU A 11 -2.60 3.12 -3.41
N GLU A 12 -2.55 4.35 -2.93
CA GLU A 12 -2.91 5.55 -3.67
C GLU A 12 -1.64 6.32 -4.03
N ALA A 13 -1.44 6.54 -5.32
CA ALA A 13 -0.23 7.11 -5.89
C ALA A 13 -0.63 8.14 -6.96
N GLU A 14 -0.69 9.42 -6.57
CA GLU A 14 -1.21 10.52 -7.40
C GLU A 14 -2.62 10.24 -7.95
N SER A 15 -2.73 9.78 -9.21
CA SER A 15 -3.99 9.46 -9.89
C SER A 15 -4.28 7.95 -9.94
N ASP A 16 -3.29 7.12 -9.62
CA ASP A 16 -3.40 5.68 -9.71
C ASP A 16 -3.75 5.06 -8.35
N LYS A 17 -4.61 4.03 -8.39
CA LYS A 17 -4.98 3.24 -7.21
C LYS A 17 -4.73 1.77 -7.50
N PHE A 18 -4.02 1.12 -6.59
CA PHE A 18 -3.69 -0.29 -6.67
C PHE A 18 -4.15 -0.99 -5.39
N ALA A 19 -4.69 -2.20 -5.53
CA ALA A 19 -4.99 -3.05 -4.38
C ALA A 19 -4.06 -4.26 -4.38
N PHE A 20 -3.72 -4.76 -3.20
CA PHE A 20 -2.84 -5.90 -3.01
C PHE A 20 -3.40 -6.80 -1.92
N ASP A 21 -3.24 -8.11 -2.08
CA ASP A 21 -3.69 -9.08 -1.06
C ASP A 21 -2.72 -9.09 0.16
N ASP A 22 -1.51 -8.57 0.01
CA ASP A 22 -0.47 -8.54 1.05
C ASP A 22 0.33 -7.21 1.05
N GLU A 23 1.00 -6.94 2.17
CA GLU A 23 1.74 -5.68 2.40
C GLU A 23 3.01 -5.61 1.55
N GLU A 24 3.65 -6.74 1.29
CA GLU A 24 4.95 -6.84 0.60
C GLU A 24 4.79 -6.44 -0.87
N SER A 25 3.80 -7.02 -1.55
CA SER A 25 3.42 -6.66 -2.93
C SER A 25 3.12 -5.16 -3.08
N ALA A 26 2.54 -4.54 -2.05
CA ALA A 26 2.25 -3.11 -2.07
C ALA A 26 3.54 -2.26 -1.92
N VAL A 27 4.46 -2.67 -1.04
CA VAL A 27 5.77 -2.02 -0.87
C VAL A 27 6.64 -2.22 -2.11
N ASP A 28 6.65 -3.41 -2.70
CA ASP A 28 7.33 -3.70 -3.96
C ASP A 28 6.84 -2.76 -5.08
N LYS A 29 5.53 -2.48 -5.12
CA LYS A 29 5.00 -1.52 -6.09
C LYS A 29 5.53 -0.11 -5.86
N ILE A 30 5.63 0.32 -4.61
CA ILE A 30 6.21 1.62 -4.23
C ILE A 30 7.69 1.68 -4.66
N GLN A 31 8.44 0.60 -4.50
CA GLN A 31 9.82 0.50 -4.95
C GLN A 31 9.95 0.52 -6.48
N GLU A 32 9.14 -0.25 -7.19
CA GLU A 32 9.11 -0.28 -8.67
C GLU A 32 8.81 1.12 -9.24
N MET A 33 7.90 1.83 -8.59
CA MET A 33 7.59 3.23 -8.85
C MET A 33 8.83 4.12 -8.61
N ALA A 34 9.44 4.01 -7.43
CA ALA A 34 10.64 4.76 -7.07
C ALA A 34 11.76 4.66 -8.13
N GLU A 35 12.04 3.45 -8.59
CA GLU A 35 13.05 3.18 -9.62
C GLU A 35 12.72 3.82 -10.97
N LYS A 36 11.43 4.06 -11.26
CA LYS A 36 10.96 4.76 -12.46
C LYS A 36 10.89 6.28 -12.28
N GLY A 37 11.29 6.80 -11.12
CA GLY A 37 11.31 8.23 -10.81
C GLY A 37 9.91 8.85 -10.66
N ARG A 38 8.89 8.05 -10.34
CA ARG A 38 7.50 8.47 -10.07
C ARG A 38 6.83 7.47 -9.14
N PRO A 39 5.88 7.86 -8.28
CA PRO A 39 5.32 9.19 -8.10
C PRO A 39 6.19 10.08 -7.20
N ASP A 40 5.79 11.33 -7.03
CA ASP A 40 6.22 12.10 -5.88
C ASP A 40 5.74 11.41 -4.59
N PHE A 41 6.68 10.95 -3.75
CA PHE A 41 6.37 10.18 -2.55
C PHE A 41 5.55 10.97 -1.53
N GLU A 42 5.52 12.30 -1.61
CA GLU A 42 4.64 13.12 -0.76
C GLU A 42 3.15 12.82 -1.02
N ASN A 43 2.81 12.31 -2.20
CA ASN A 43 1.45 11.97 -2.62
C ASN A 43 1.20 10.46 -2.68
N VAL A 44 2.07 9.65 -2.07
CA VAL A 44 1.89 8.20 -1.97
C VAL A 44 1.35 7.85 -0.58
N VAL A 45 0.24 7.12 -0.55
CA VAL A 45 -0.41 6.67 0.68
C VAL A 45 -0.75 5.20 0.56
N LEU A 46 -0.34 4.42 1.56
CA LEU A 46 -0.69 3.02 1.67
C LEU A 46 -1.68 2.82 2.81
N PHE A 47 -2.84 2.24 2.54
CA PHE A 47 -3.83 1.87 3.53
C PHE A 47 -3.86 0.37 3.74
N LYS A 48 -4.06 -0.04 4.99
CA LYS A 48 -4.50 -1.38 5.36
C LYS A 48 -6.01 -1.35 5.52
N VAL A 49 -6.71 -2.19 4.78
CA VAL A 49 -8.17 -2.30 4.80
C VAL A 49 -8.55 -3.68 5.32
N ASP A 50 -9.37 -3.70 6.38
CA ASP A 50 -9.91 -4.90 6.99
C ASP A 50 -11.43 -4.87 6.89
N ILE A 51 -12.00 -5.89 6.25
CA ILE A 51 -13.44 -6.07 6.02
C ILE A 51 -13.99 -7.32 6.72
N SER A 52 -13.20 -7.95 7.61
CA SER A 52 -13.60 -9.17 8.32
C SER A 52 -14.66 -8.93 9.41
N GLY A 53 -14.78 -7.68 9.87
CA GLY A 53 -15.74 -7.26 10.90
C GLY A 53 -17.07 -6.76 10.33
N GLU A 54 -17.97 -6.38 11.25
CA GLU A 54 -19.25 -5.73 10.89
C GLU A 54 -19.03 -4.34 10.27
N GLU A 55 -17.95 -3.67 10.65
CA GLU A 55 -17.52 -2.39 10.11
C GLU A 55 -16.15 -2.52 9.43
N TRP A 56 -15.98 -1.81 8.32
CA TRP A 56 -14.69 -1.76 7.63
C TRP A 56 -13.71 -0.90 8.41
N SER A 57 -12.50 -1.40 8.63
CA SER A 57 -11.40 -0.61 9.17
C SER A 57 -10.47 -0.19 8.04
N VAL A 58 -10.14 1.10 7.99
CA VAL A 58 -9.18 1.67 7.04
C VAL A 58 -8.12 2.41 7.84
N ASN A 59 -6.89 1.90 7.83
CA ASN A 59 -5.78 2.47 8.58
C ASN A 59 -4.64 2.83 7.64
N GLN A 60 -4.17 4.07 7.67
CA GLN A 60 -2.97 4.46 6.93
C GLN A 60 -1.74 3.81 7.54
N ILE A 61 -0.88 3.23 6.70
CA ILE A 61 0.42 2.72 7.09
C ILE A 61 1.39 3.90 7.19
N PRO A 62 2.06 4.09 8.34
CA PRO A 62 3.03 5.17 8.50
C PRO A 62 4.21 5.03 7.54
N TRP A 63 4.67 6.16 6.98
CA TRP A 63 5.86 6.20 6.13
C TRP A 63 7.12 5.67 6.80
N SER A 64 7.26 5.82 8.12
CA SER A 64 8.37 5.22 8.86
C SER A 64 8.40 3.69 8.69
N LYS A 65 7.25 3.03 8.73
CA LYS A 65 7.15 1.58 8.53
C LYS A 65 7.45 1.19 7.08
N ILE A 66 6.93 1.94 6.11
CA ILE A 66 7.20 1.71 4.68
C ILE A 66 8.70 1.87 4.41
N ALA A 67 9.31 2.94 4.90
CA ALA A 67 10.74 3.22 4.76
C ALA A 67 11.59 2.09 5.36
N THR A 68 11.27 1.61 6.57
CA THR A 68 11.99 0.47 7.15
C THR A 68 12.01 -0.73 6.21
N LYS A 69 10.87 -1.08 5.60
CA LYS A 69 10.81 -2.19 4.65
C LYS A 69 11.60 -1.93 3.37
N LEU A 70 11.55 -0.72 2.83
CA LEU A 70 12.33 -0.33 1.66
C LEU A 70 13.85 -0.38 1.92
N PHE A 71 14.30 -0.17 3.17
CA PHE A 71 15.71 -0.23 3.55
C PHE A 71 16.17 -1.63 3.99
N GLU A 72 15.26 -2.50 4.43
CA GLU A 72 15.60 -3.84 4.93
C GLU A 72 16.01 -4.83 3.83
N GLY A 73 15.63 -4.59 2.57
CA GLY A 73 16.14 -5.31 1.39
C GLY A 73 15.73 -6.78 1.33
#